data_AF-A0A6I7PHT5-F1
#
_entry.id   AF-A0A6I7PHT5-F1
#
_cell.length_a   1.000
_cell.length_b   1.000
_cell.length_c   1.000
_cell.angle_alpha   90.00
_cell.angle_beta   90.00
_cell.angle_gamma   90.00
#
_symmetry.space_group_name_H-M   'P 1'
#
loop_
_entity.id
_entity.type
_entity.pdbx_description
1 polymer ?
#
loop_
_entity_poly.entity_id
_entity_poly.type
_entity_poly.pdbx_seq_one_letter_code
_entity_poly.pdbx_strand_id
1 'polypeptide(L)' 'MTDHPLDPSLDYPSPRALFDDPKLAPTEKLKLLVRWRFDAMRLIDSEGEGMVDGERAPLGEINRLIAELEATE' A
#
# COMPACT_ATOMS: atom_id res chain seq x y z
N MET A 1 15.68 -0.98 22.20
CA MET A 1 14.96 -2.16 21.69
C MET A 1 13.63 -1.64 21.18
N THR A 2 13.56 -1.24 19.91
CA THR A 2 12.29 -0.89 19.30
C THR A 2 11.93 -2.07 18.42
N ASP A 3 11.23 -3.02 19.03
CA ASP A 3 10.49 -4.06 18.31
C ASP A 3 9.35 -3.33 17.61
N HIS A 4 9.64 -2.74 16.45
CA HIS A 4 8.59 -2.35 15.53
C HIS A 4 7.96 -3.67 15.09
N PRO A 5 6.64 -3.88 15.23
CA PRO A 5 6.02 -5.05 14.65
C PRO A 5 6.43 -5.06 13.18
N LEU A 6 7.16 -6.11 12.77
CA LEU A 6 7.63 -6.31 11.41
C LEU A 6 6.42 -6.15 10.50
N ASP A 7 6.27 -4.98 9.90
CA ASP A 7 5.21 -4.73 8.96
C ASP A 7 5.62 -5.49 7.70
N PRO A 8 5.00 -6.63 7.37
CA PRO A 8 5.40 -7.41 6.20
C PRO A 8 5.17 -6.60 4.91
N SER A 9 4.39 -5.53 5.01
CA SER A 9 4.22 -4.57 3.94
C SER A 9 5.54 -3.84 3.61
N LEU A 10 6.41 -3.57 4.58
CA LEU A 10 7.73 -2.93 4.38
C LEU A 10 8.73 -3.82 3.63
N ASP A 11 8.49 -5.13 3.55
CA ASP A 11 9.32 -6.04 2.76
C ASP A 11 9.09 -5.88 1.25
N TYR A 12 8.05 -5.15 0.84
CA TYR A 12 7.72 -4.91 -0.56
C TYR A 12 8.11 -3.50 -1.01
N PRO A 13 8.88 -3.36 -2.11
CA PRO A 13 9.31 -2.05 -2.60
C PRO A 13 8.19 -1.28 -3.32
N SER A 14 7.07 -1.93 -3.67
CA SER A 14 5.96 -1.31 -4.38
C SER A 14 4.64 -2.09 -4.22
N PRO A 15 3.48 -1.46 -4.47
CA PRO A 15 2.18 -2.12 -4.28
C PRO A 15 2.04 -3.27 -5.28
N ARG A 16 2.62 -3.09 -6.46
CA ARG A 16 2.69 -4.11 -7.50
C ARG A 16 3.50 -5.33 -7.09
N ALA A 17 4.66 -5.15 -6.45
CA ALA A 17 5.48 -6.28 -6.00
C ALA A 17 4.72 -7.17 -4.99
N LEU A 18 3.93 -6.54 -4.12
CA LEU A 18 3.06 -7.23 -3.18
C LEU A 18 1.90 -7.96 -3.88
N PHE A 19 1.29 -7.31 -4.87
CA PHE A 19 0.21 -7.90 -5.65
C PHE A 19 0.67 -9.10 -6.50
N ASP A 20 1.86 -9.00 -7.10
CA ASP A 20 2.43 -10.05 -7.95
C ASP A 20 3.00 -11.23 -7.14
N ASP A 21 3.11 -11.14 -5.81
CA ASP A 21 3.63 -12.23 -4.98
C ASP A 21 2.67 -13.44 -4.98
N PRO A 22 3.06 -14.60 -5.53
CA PRO A 22 2.20 -15.78 -5.58
C PRO A 22 2.06 -16.50 -4.22
N LYS A 23 2.91 -16.17 -3.24
CA LYS A 23 2.89 -16.76 -1.89
C LYS A 23 1.88 -16.07 -0.97
N LEU A 24 1.48 -14.85 -1.29
CA LEU A 24 0.45 -14.11 -0.55
C LEU A 24 -0.95 -14.53 -1.00
N ALA A 25 -1.81 -14.85 -0.04
CA ALA A 25 -3.23 -15.08 -0.32
C ALA A 25 -3.91 -13.78 -0.77
N PRO A 26 -4.93 -13.82 -1.65
CA PRO A 26 -5.67 -12.63 -2.09
C PRO A 26 -6.17 -11.76 -0.93
N THR A 27 -6.67 -12.40 0.13
CA THR A 27 -7.15 -11.73 1.34
C THR A 27 -6.03 -11.05 2.13
N GLU A 28 -4.81 -11.58 2.12
CA GLU A 28 -3.65 -10.93 2.74
C GLU A 28 -3.14 -9.76 1.90
N LYS A 29 -3.09 -9.92 0.57
CA LYS A 29 -2.78 -8.83 -0.35
C LYS A 29 -3.71 -7.65 -0.14
N LEU A 30 -5.01 -7.91 -0.04
CA LEU A 30 -6.03 -6.90 0.23
C LEU A 30 -5.76 -6.15 1.54
N LYS A 31 -5.49 -6.86 2.64
CA LYS A 31 -5.17 -6.23 3.94
C LYS A 31 -3.97 -5.30 3.86
N LEU A 32 -2.90 -5.73 3.20
CA LEU A 32 -1.67 -4.94 3.09
C LEU A 32 -1.86 -3.73 2.17
N LEU A 33 -2.54 -3.89 1.04
CA LEU A 33 -2.87 -2.78 0.14
C LEU A 33 -3.80 -1.76 0.80
N VAL A 34 -4.82 -2.21 1.54
CA VAL A 34 -5.71 -1.32 2.30
C VAL A 34 -4.93 -0.54 3.35
N ARG A 35 -3.97 -1.17 4.03
CA ARG A 35 -3.10 -0.48 4.99
C ARG A 35 -2.27 0.60 4.31
N TRP A 36 -1.61 0.28 3.21
CA TRP A 36 -0.86 1.26 2.41
C TRP A 36 -1.73 2.39 1.89
N ARG A 37 -2.99 2.12 1.54
CA ARG A 37 -3.96 3.15 1.18
C ARG A 37 -4.15 4.14 2.34
N PHE A 38 -4.30 3.65 3.57
CA PHE A 38 -4.43 4.51 4.76
C PHE A 38 -3.16 5.32 5.04
N ASP A 39 -1.98 4.72 4.92
CA ASP A 39 -0.72 5.43 5.11
C ASP A 39 -0.50 6.51 4.04
N ALA A 40 -0.78 6.19 2.78
CA ALA A 40 -0.76 7.15 1.67
C ALA A 40 -1.75 8.30 1.87
N MET A 41 -2.97 8.02 2.35
CA MET A 41 -3.95 9.06 2.67
C MET A 41 -3.49 9.96 3.82
N ARG A 42 -2.82 9.40 4.84
CA ARG A 42 -2.25 10.17 5.97
C ARG A 42 -1.10 11.07 5.54
N LEU A 43 -0.27 10.61 4.61
CA LEU A 43 0.80 11.40 4.02
C LEU A 43 0.21 12.59 3.25
N ILE A 44 -0.79 12.35 2.39
CA ILE A 44 -1.48 13.40 1.62
C ILE A 44 -2.15 14.44 2.54
N ASP A 45 -2.79 14.00 3.63
CA ASP A 45 -3.43 14.90 4.61
C ASP A 45 -2.39 15.75 5.37
N SER A 46 -1.20 15.20 5.60
CA SER A 46 -0.07 15.91 6.24
C SER A 46 0.66 16.86 5.28
N GLU A 47 0.55 16.65 3.97
CA GLU A 47 1.17 17.47 2.92
C GLU A 47 0.26 18.64 2.44
N GLY A 48 -0.78 18.96 3.21
CA GLY A 48 -1.70 20.08 2.97
C GLY A 48 -1.09 21.48 2.92
N GLU A 49 0.23 21.64 3.11
CA GLU A 49 0.96 22.91 2.93
C GLU A 49 2.17 22.74 2.02
N GLY A 50 1.91 22.61 0.71
CA GLY A 50 2.86 23.05 -0.30
C GLY A 50 3.90 22.02 -0.75
N MET A 51 3.83 21.71 -2.04
CA MET A 51 4.89 21.12 -2.86
C MET A 51 5.23 19.66 -2.57
N VAL A 52 4.42 18.76 -3.12
CA VAL A 52 4.80 17.34 -3.26
C VAL A 52 5.24 17.11 -4.71
N ASP A 53 6.49 17.48 -4.97
CA ASP A 53 7.26 16.98 -6.10
C ASP A 53 8.33 16.05 -5.53
N GLY A 54 8.04 14.74 -5.54
CA GLY A 54 8.95 13.71 -5.04
C GLY A 54 8.18 12.48 -4.56
N GLU A 55 8.02 11.50 -5.45
CA GLU A 55 7.39 10.19 -5.18
C GLU A 55 5.93 10.29 -4.68
N ARG A 56 5.01 10.64 -5.60
CA ARG A 56 3.57 10.54 -5.36
C ARG A 56 3.28 9.19 -4.69
N ALA A 57 2.73 9.24 -3.47
CA ALA A 57 2.17 8.07 -2.84
C ALA A 57 1.31 7.33 -3.90
N PRO A 58 1.56 6.03 -4.15
CA PRO A 58 0.93 5.31 -5.26
C PRO A 58 -0.54 4.97 -4.95
N LEU A 59 -1.30 5.89 -4.33
CA LEU A 59 -2.69 5.71 -3.93
C LEU A 59 -3.58 5.30 -5.12
N GLY A 60 -3.33 5.89 -6.30
CA GLY A 60 -4.02 5.53 -7.53
C GLY A 60 -3.73 4.09 -7.98
N GLU A 61 -2.51 3.60 -7.77
CA GLU A 61 -2.13 2.22 -8.08
C GLU A 61 -2.69 1.25 -7.04
N ILE A 62 -2.54 1.56 -5.75
CA ILE A 62 -3.08 0.78 -4.63
C ILE A 62 -4.59 0.56 -4.80
N ASN A 63 -5.36 1.61 -5.12
CA ASN A 63 -6.80 1.49 -5.34
C ASN A 63 -7.15 0.59 -6.53
N ARG A 64 -6.35 0.62 -7.62
CA ARG A 64 -6.57 -0.27 -8.77
C ARG A 64 -6.31 -1.73 -8.39
N LEU A 65 -5.24 -2.01 -7.66
CA LEU A 65 -4.89 -3.37 -7.24
C LEU A 65 -5.92 -3.94 -6.27
N ILE A 66 -6.43 -3.12 -5.34
CA ILE A 66 -7.55 -3.50 -4.46
C ILE A 66 -8.77 -3.88 -5.28
N ALA A 67 -9.19 -3.03 -6.22
CA ALA A 67 -10.34 -3.32 -7.07
C ALA A 67 -10.14 -4.58 -7.94
N GLU A 68 -8.91 -4.84 -8.40
CA GLU A 68 -8.56 -6.05 -9.17
C GLU A 68 -8.66 -7.32 -8.30
N LEU A 69 -8.25 -7.26 -7.02
CA LEU A 69 -8.43 -8.37 -6.08
C LEU A 69 -9.91 -8.61 -5.78
N GLU A 70 -10.68 -7.56 -5.50
CA GLU A 70 -12.11 -7.66 -5.19
C GLU A 70 -12.94 -8.15 -6.39
N ALA A 71 -12.52 -7.84 -7.62
CA ALA A 71 -13.16 -8.32 -8.84
C ALA A 71 -12.82 -9.79 -9.19
N THR A 72 -11.80 -10.36 -8.55
CA THR A 72 -11.35 -11.74 -8.77
C THR A 72 -11.98 -12.74 -7.77
N GLU A 73 -12.71 -12.25 -6.76
CA GLU A 73 -13.46 -13.04 -5.77
C GLU A 73 -14.92 -13.28 -6.22
#